data_AF-A0A147J2F1-F1
#
_entry.id   AF-A0A147J2F1-F1
#
_cell.length_a   1.000
_cell.length_b   1.000
_cell.length_c   1.000
_cell.angle_alpha   90.00
_cell.angle_beta   90.00
_cell.angle_gamma   90.00
#
_symmetry.space_group_name_H-M   'P 1'
#
loop_
_entity.id
_entity.type
_entity.pdbx_description
1 polymer ?
#
loop_
_entity_poly.entity_id
_entity_poly.type
_entity_poly.pdbx_seq_one_letter_code
_entity_poly.pdbx_strand_id
1 'polypeptide(L)' 'MFNQRGGTFVAPFVSDGDVATASAMIERFGGSAGDEAAIRAGRSRDIGNHIHFCRWRQIERLIDLLQLEEVFGTVH' A
#
# COMPACT_ATOMS: atom_id res chain seq x y z
N MET A 1 1.15 26.74 -24.04
CA MET A 1 1.61 27.16 -22.71
C MET A 1 0.92 26.25 -21.69
N PHE A 2 1.48 25.05 -21.45
CA PHE A 2 0.93 24.09 -20.48
C PHE A 2 1.95 23.89 -19.38
N ASN A 3 1.57 24.31 -18.18
CA ASN A 3 2.39 24.38 -16.99
C ASN A 3 2.67 22.96 -16.46
N GLN A 4 3.87 22.45 -16.73
CA GLN A 4 4.40 21.24 -16.10
C GLN A 4 4.71 21.56 -14.63
N ARG A 5 3.75 21.30 -13.75
CA ARG A 5 4.04 21.08 -12.33
C ARG A 5 4.77 19.75 -12.22
N GLY A 6 6.10 19.80 -12.20
CA GLY A 6 6.97 18.65 -11.93
C GLY A 6 6.76 18.14 -10.51
N GLY A 7 5.72 17.33 -10.30
CA GLY A 7 5.76 16.29 -9.28
C GLY A 7 6.59 15.18 -9.87
N THR A 8 7.78 14.91 -9.32
CA THR A 8 8.57 13.72 -9.63
C THR A 8 7.63 12.53 -9.55
N PHE A 9 7.34 11.90 -10.69
CA PHE A 9 6.71 10.59 -10.68
C PHE A 9 7.73 9.67 -10.03
N VAL A 10 7.63 9.50 -8.71
CA VAL A 10 8.42 8.49 -8.05
C VAL A 10 7.80 7.17 -8.42
N ALA A 11 8.59 6.29 -9.04
CA ALA A 11 8.20 4.89 -9.20
C ALA A 11 7.68 4.38 -7.85
N PRO A 12 6.65 3.52 -7.80
CA PRO A 12 6.05 3.06 -6.55
C PRO A 12 7.07 2.22 -5.79
N PHE A 13 7.96 2.89 -5.07
CA PHE A 13 8.93 2.26 -4.19
C PHE A 13 8.20 1.88 -2.92
N VAL A 14 8.38 0.63 -2.51
CA VAL A 14 8.05 0.20 -1.16
C VAL A 14 9.12 0.81 -0.25
N SER A 15 8.70 1.65 0.70
CA SER A 15 9.60 2.17 1.72
C SER A 15 9.65 1.23 2.92
N ASP A 16 10.73 1.28 3.71
CA ASP A 16 10.85 0.54 4.98
C ASP A 16 9.65 0.81 5.91
N GLY A 17 9.12 2.03 5.88
CA GLY A 17 7.94 2.40 6.67
C GLY A 17 6.66 1.70 6.20
N ASP A 18 6.52 1.42 4.90
CA ASP A 18 5.36 0.70 4.36
C ASP A 18 5.44 -0.79 4.71
N VAL A 19 6.64 -1.38 4.65
CA VAL A 19 6.87 -2.77 5.12
C VAL A 19 6.57 -2.88 6.61
N ALA A 20 7.12 -1.98 7.44
CA ALA A 20 6.87 -1.99 8.87
C ALA A 20 5.36 -1.85 9.19
N THR A 21 4.65 -1.01 8.44
CA THR A 21 3.19 -0.85 8.60
C THR A 21 2.44 -2.12 8.20
N ALA A 22 2.78 -2.74 7.07
CA ALA A 22 2.17 -3.99 6.63
C ALA A 22 2.41 -5.13 7.63
N SER A 23 3.65 -5.31 8.10
CA SER A 23 3.99 -6.31 9.11
C SER A 23 3.22 -6.12 10.42
N ALA A 24 3.12 -4.87 10.90
CA ALA A 24 2.36 -4.58 12.12
C ALA A 24 0.85 -4.86 11.95
N MET A 25 0.32 -4.69 10.73
CA MET A 25 -1.06 -5.05 10.43
C MET A 25 -1.27 -6.57 10.39
N ILE A 26 -0.36 -7.32 9.77
CA ILE A 26 -0.40 -8.78 9.76
C ILE A 26 -0.34 -9.32 11.19
N GLU A 27 0.56 -8.80 12.02
CA GLU A 27 0.67 -9.19 13.43
C GLU A 27 -0.63 -8.93 14.19
N ARG A 28 -1.26 -7.77 13.95
CA ARG A 28 -2.46 -7.36 14.69
C ARG A 28 -3.76 -8.01 14.21
N PHE A 29 -3.91 -8.20 12.90
CA PHE A 29 -5.18 -8.58 12.27
C PHE A 29 -5.12 -9.95 11.58
N GLY A 30 -3.95 -10.58 11.49
CA GLY A 30 -3.78 -11.88 10.84
C GLY A 30 -4.29 -11.86 9.40
N GLY A 31 -5.05 -12.88 9.00
CA GLY A 31 -5.63 -13.00 7.66
C GLY A 31 -6.62 -11.89 7.26
N SER A 32 -7.08 -11.07 8.20
CA SER A 32 -7.97 -9.92 7.91
C SER A 32 -7.22 -8.60 7.70
N ALA A 33 -5.88 -8.63 7.69
CA ALA A 33 -5.05 -7.43 7.55
C ALA A 33 -5.29 -6.70 6.21
N GLY A 34 -5.45 -7.42 5.10
CA GLY A 34 -5.73 -6.83 3.79
C GLY A 34 -7.06 -6.06 3.77
N ASP A 35 -8.11 -6.65 4.33
CA ASP A 35 -9.44 -6.01 4.44
C ASP A 35 -9.37 -4.73 5.27
N GLU A 36 -8.66 -4.74 6.39
CA GLU A 36 -8.50 -3.57 7.24
C GLU A 36 -7.72 -2.45 6.52
N ALA A 37 -6.72 -2.78 5.70
CA ALA A 37 -6.03 -1.80 4.87
C ALA A 37 -6.96 -1.20 3.80
N ALA A 38 -7.80 -2.03 3.17
CA ALA A 38 -8.80 -1.60 2.19
C ALA A 38 -9.84 -0.66 2.82
N ILE A 39 -10.31 -0.95 4.04
CA ILE A 39 -11.23 -0.08 4.79
C ILE A 39 -10.59 1.28 5.05
N ARG A 40 -9.32 1.33 5.46
CA ARG A 40 -8.60 2.59 5.69
C ARG A 40 -8.35 3.36 4.39
N ALA A 41 -8.13 2.67 3.28
CA ALA A 41 -8.10 3.28 1.96
C ALA A 41 -9.44 3.93 1.63
N GLY A 42 -10.55 3.19 1.79
CA GLY A 42 -11.91 3.70 1.58
C GLY A 42 -12.18 4.97 2.39
N ARG A 43 -11.89 4.93 3.69
CA ARG A 43 -12.04 6.11 4.57
C ARG A 43 -11.21 7.30 4.11
N SER A 44 -9.98 7.06 3.63
CA SER A 44 -9.11 8.12 3.10
C SER A 44 -9.68 8.74 1.83
N ARG A 45 -10.29 7.92 0.95
CA ARG A 45 -11.01 8.39 -0.24
C ARG A 45 -12.23 9.23 0.13
N ASP A 46 -13.00 8.78 1.11
CA ASP A 46 -14.25 9.46 1.52
C ASP A 46 -14.01 10.88 2.05
N ILE A 47 -12.85 11.12 2.68
CA ILE A 47 -12.42 12.45 3.13
C ILE A 47 -11.60 13.23 2.09
N GLY A 48 -11.46 12.72 0.86
CA GLY A 48 -10.71 13.37 -0.23
C GLY A 48 -9.17 13.30 -0.09
N ASN A 49 -8.65 12.47 0.81
CA ASN A 49 -7.21 12.30 1.02
C ASN A 49 -6.64 11.24 0.06
N HIS A 50 -6.41 11.65 -1.18
CA HIS A 50 -5.93 10.76 -2.25
C HIS A 50 -4.51 10.21 -2.00
N ILE A 51 -3.66 10.94 -1.27
CA ILE A 51 -2.31 10.48 -0.93
C ILE A 51 -2.38 9.28 0.02
N HIS A 52 -3.17 9.38 1.10
CA HIS A 52 -3.33 8.28 2.03
C HIS A 52 -4.10 7.12 1.41
N PHE A 53 -5.07 7.39 0.52
CA PHE A 53 -5.72 6.35 -0.26
C PHE A 53 -4.70 5.52 -1.03
N CYS A 54 -3.84 6.16 -1.84
CA CYS A 54 -2.83 5.45 -2.62
C CYS A 54 -1.87 4.66 -1.73
N ARG A 55 -1.44 5.25 -0.60
CA ARG A 55 -0.57 4.57 0.36
C ARG A 55 -1.24 3.34 0.98
N TRP A 56 -2.50 3.42 1.40
CA TRP A 56 -3.23 2.27 1.92
C TRP A 56 -3.43 1.18 0.87
N ARG A 57 -3.68 1.54 -0.40
CA ARG A 57 -3.73 0.56 -1.51
C ARG A 57 -2.38 -0.09 -1.79
N GLN A 58 -1.27 0.59 -1.53
CA GLN A 58 0.07 0.01 -1.62
C GLN A 58 0.31 -0.96 -0.46
N ILE A 59 -0.04 -0.57 0.77
CA ILE A 59 0.07 -1.41 1.97
C ILE A 59 -0.79 -2.68 1.85
N GLU A 60 -2.02 -2.58 1.35
CA GLU A 60 -2.90 -3.73 1.10
C GLU A 60 -2.24 -4.77 0.18
N ARG A 61 -1.72 -4.34 -0.98
CA ARG A 61 -1.01 -5.25 -1.89
C ARG A 61 0.25 -5.84 -1.27
N LEU A 62 0.94 -5.07 -0.42
CA LEU A 62 2.12 -5.56 0.29
C LEU A 62 1.74 -6.61 1.34
N ILE A 63 0.62 -6.42 2.05
CA ILE A 63 0.08 -7.42 2.97
C ILE A 63 -0.24 -8.71 2.21
N ASP A 64 -0.96 -8.61 1.09
CA ASP A 64 -1.30 -9.78 0.27
C ASP A 64 -0.03 -10.55 -0.15
N LEU A 65 1.00 -9.84 -0.61
CA LEU A 65 2.28 -10.44 -1.00
C LEU A 65 3.03 -11.08 0.17
N LEU A 66 3.06 -10.44 1.34
CA LEU A 66 3.77 -10.95 2.52
C LEU A 66 3.07 -12.14 3.17
N GLN A 67 1.77 -12.32 2.94
CA GLN A 67 0.98 -13.45 3.43
C GLN A 67 1.03 -14.67 2.49
N LEU A 68 1.59 -14.54 1.29
CA LEU A 68 1.81 -15.70 0.42
C LEU A 68 2.84 -16.64 1.04
N GLU A 69 2.45 -17.90 1.20
CA GLU A 69 3.35 -18.98 1.68
C GLU A 69 4.30 -19.48 0.58
N GLU A 70 4.05 -19.12 -0.68
CA GLU A 70 4.82 -19.53 -1.85
C GLU A 70 5.41 -18.33 -2.61
N VAL A 71 6.63 -18.51 -3.14
CA VAL A 71 7.28 -17.50 -3.99
C VAL A 71 6.61 -17.49 -5.36
N PHE A 72 6.00 -16.36 -5.73
CA PHE A 72 5.40 -16.18 -7.05
C PHE A 72 6.37 -15.49 -8.02
N GLY A 73 7.06 -16.29 -8.84
CA GLY A 73 7.87 -15.83 -9.98
C GLY A 73 9.33 -15.45 -9.66
N THR A 74 10.14 -15.33 -10.72
CA THR A 74 11.51 -14.80 -10.67
C THR A 74 11.59 -13.48 -11.41
N VAL A 75 12.21 -12.47 -10.82
CA VAL A 75 12.50 -11.19 -11.49
C VAL A 75 13.73 -11.38 -12.38
N HIS A 76 13.58 -11.10 -13.68
CA HIS A 76 14.65 -11.16 -14.69
C HIS A 76 15.23 -9.79 -14.98
#